data_AF-A0A7X2PV44-F1
#
_entry.id   AF-A0A7X2PV44-F1
#
_cell.length_a   1.000
_cell.length_b   1.000
_cell.length_c   1.000
_cell.angle_alpha   90.00
_cell.angle_beta   90.00
_cell.angle_gamma   90.00
#
_symmetry.space_group_name_H-M   'P 1'
#
loop_
_entity.id
_entity.type
_entity.pdbx_description
1 polymer ?
#
loop_
_entity_poly.entity_id
_entity_poly.type
_entity_poly.pdbx_seq_one_letter_code
_entity_poly.pdbx_strand_id
1 'polypeptide(L)'
;MLKHGKHQKPRDPRQRGSNLVEAALILLTFLLLLIGIVDFGQVLYFHQVLVERARTGARYGAVNPTNTTGIQNMVVYNTPTTSGSPSAVVGGLTTAMVN
;
A
#
# COMPACT_ATOMS: atom_id res chain seq x y z
N MET A 1 0.74 -29.57 69.04
CA MET A 1 1.60 -28.87 68.05
C MET A 1 0.84 -28.73 66.74
N LEU A 2 0.93 -27.55 66.12
CA LEU A 2 -0.03 -26.90 65.22
C LEU A 2 -0.13 -27.53 63.82
N LYS A 3 -1.36 -27.80 63.36
CA LYS A 3 -1.68 -28.24 61.98
C LYS A 3 -1.80 -27.00 61.09
N HIS A 4 -0.77 -26.69 60.30
CA HIS A 4 -0.80 -25.61 59.31
C HIS A 4 -1.71 -25.98 58.13
N GLY A 5 -2.92 -25.42 58.12
CA GLY A 5 -3.82 -25.45 56.97
C GLY A 5 -3.31 -24.53 55.87
N LYS A 6 -2.89 -25.10 54.75
CA LYS A 6 -2.51 -24.34 53.55
C LYS A 6 -3.78 -23.74 52.95
N HIS A 7 -4.01 -22.45 53.16
CA HIS A 7 -5.01 -21.67 52.42
C HIS A 7 -4.59 -21.59 50.96
N GLN A 8 -5.12 -22.49 50.13
CA GLN A 8 -5.02 -22.37 48.68
C GLN A 8 -6.05 -21.33 48.22
N LYS A 9 -5.58 -20.12 47.87
CA LYS A 9 -6.41 -19.05 47.32
C LYS A 9 -6.98 -19.52 45.96
N PRO A 10 -8.31 -19.57 45.78
CA PRO A 10 -8.90 -20.01 44.52
C PRO A 10 -8.47 -19.04 43.40
N ARG A 11 -8.00 -19.60 42.28
CA ARG A 11 -7.63 -18.83 41.08
C ARG A 11 -8.92 -18.35 40.42
N ASP A 12 -9.09 -17.03 40.30
CA ASP A 12 -10.26 -16.42 39.68
C ASP A 12 -10.24 -16.67 38.15
N PRO A 13 -11.21 -17.42 37.60
CA PRO A 13 -11.29 -17.71 36.17
C PRO A 13 -11.54 -16.44 35.31
N ARG A 14 -12.01 -15.32 35.89
CA ARG A 14 -12.22 -14.06 35.17
C ARG A 14 -10.93 -13.47 34.59
N GLN A 15 -9.78 -13.74 35.21
CA GLN A 15 -8.49 -13.22 34.74
C GLN A 15 -8.08 -13.82 33.38
N ARG A 16 -8.53 -15.03 33.04
CA ARG A 16 -8.14 -15.70 31.78
C ARG A 16 -8.85 -15.13 30.56
N GLY A 17 -10.11 -14.71 30.69
CA GLY A 17 -10.87 -14.11 29.59
C GLY A 17 -10.45 -12.68 29.28
N SER A 18 -10.04 -11.92 30.31
CA SER A 18 -9.61 -10.52 30.17
C SER A 18 -8.40 -10.36 29.26
N ASN A 19 -7.38 -11.22 29.40
CA ASN A 19 -6.17 -11.17 28.57
C ASN A 19 -6.45 -11.37 27.08
N LEU A 20 -7.42 -12.22 26.73
CA LEU A 20 -7.76 -12.49 25.33
C LEU A 20 -8.42 -11.26 24.69
N VAL A 21 -9.30 -10.58 25.43
CA VAL A 21 -9.97 -9.36 24.98
C VAL A 21 -8.97 -8.21 24.85
N GLU A 22 -8.06 -8.06 25.81
CA GLU A 22 -7.00 -7.04 25.77
C GLU A 22 -6.09 -7.21 24.55
N ALA A 23 -5.63 -8.44 24.28
CA ALA A 23 -4.85 -8.75 23.10
C ALA A 23 -5.62 -8.51 21.80
N ALA A 24 -6.92 -8.82 21.76
CA ALA A 24 -7.77 -8.57 20.59
C ALA A 24 -7.91 -7.07 20.28
N LEU A 25 -8.02 -6.21 21.30
CA LEU A 25 -8.10 -4.75 21.12
C LEU A 25 -6.77 -4.15 20.65
N ILE A 26 -5.65 -4.65 21.18
CA ILE A 26 -4.31 -4.25 20.71
C ILE A 26 -4.13 -4.67 19.26
N LEU A 27 -4.47 -5.91 18.92
CA LEU A 27 -4.39 -6.43 17.56
C LEU A 27 -5.27 -5.63 16.60
N LEU A 28 -6.52 -5.32 16.98
CA LEU A 28 -7.43 -4.51 16.18
C LEU A 28 -6.84 -3.12 15.88
N THR A 29 -6.34 -2.45 16.92
CA THR A 29 -5.70 -1.12 16.77
C THR A 29 -4.46 -1.20 15.91
N PHE A 30 -3.65 -2.26 16.08
CA PHE A 30 -2.46 -2.50 15.26
C PHE A 30 -2.80 -2.73 13.79
N LEU A 31 -3.85 -3.49 13.49
CA LEU A 31 -4.33 -3.72 12.12
C LEU A 31 -4.82 -2.42 11.46
N LEU A 32 -5.56 -1.58 12.20
CA LEU A 32 -5.99 -0.26 11.69
C LEU A 32 -4.78 0.64 11.37
N LEU A 33 -3.75 0.60 12.22
CA LEU A 33 -2.51 1.34 11.98
C LEU A 33 -1.81 0.83 10.72
N LEU A 34 -1.72 -0.49 10.51
CA LEU A 34 -1.14 -1.07 9.30
C LEU A 34 -1.90 -0.65 8.03
N ILE A 35 -3.23 -0.66 8.05
CA ILE A 35 -4.05 -0.17 6.93
C ILE A 35 -3.70 1.28 6.62
N GLY A 36 -3.62 2.14 7.65
CA GLY A 36 -3.22 3.53 7.47
C GLY A 36 -1.83 3.66 6.83
N ILE A 37 -0.84 2.88 7.27
CA ILE A 37 0.51 2.88 6.67
C ILE A 37 0.46 2.50 5.19
N VAL A 38 -0.32 1.47 4.84
CA VAL A 38 -0.46 1.02 3.44
C VAL A 38 -1.08 2.12 2.59
N ASP A 39 -2.12 2.79 3.07
CA ASP A 39 -2.78 3.90 2.36
C ASP A 39 -1.79 5.06 2.12
N PHE A 40 -1.01 5.46 3.13
CA PHE A 40 0.03 6.48 2.97
C PHE A 40 1.13 6.02 2.00
N GLY A 41 1.54 4.76 2.06
CA GLY A 41 2.52 4.18 1.15
C GLY A 41 2.05 4.23 -0.30
N GLN A 42 0.76 3.97 -0.54
CA GLN A 42 0.16 4.03 -1.87
C GLN A 42 0.17 5.46 -2.43
N VAL A 43 -0.14 6.48 -1.62
CA VAL A 43 -0.06 7.89 -2.04
C VAL A 43 1.36 8.29 -2.43
N LEU A 44 2.35 7.93 -1.61
CA LEU A 44 3.76 8.20 -1.91
C LEU A 44 4.21 7.50 -3.19
N TYR A 45 3.79 6.26 -3.39
CA TYR A 45 4.05 5.51 -4.62
C TYR A 45 3.50 6.24 -5.85
N PHE A 46 2.24 6.68 -5.82
CA PHE A 46 1.64 7.42 -6.93
C PHE A 46 2.39 8.70 -7.26
N HIS A 47 2.84 9.45 -6.25
CA HIS A 47 3.61 10.67 -6.47
C HIS A 47 4.93 10.38 -7.21
N GLN A 48 5.68 9.36 -6.77
CA GLN A 48 6.95 8.99 -7.40
C GLN A 48 6.75 8.50 -8.83
N VAL A 49 5.75 7.65 -9.06
CA VAL A 49 5.46 7.13 -10.39
C VAL A 49 5.07 8.27 -11.34
N LEU A 50 4.19 9.18 -10.92
CA LEU A 50 3.75 10.30 -11.76
C LEU A 50 4.93 11.18 -12.21
N VAL A 51 5.83 11.53 -11.28
CA VAL A 51 7.03 12.33 -11.59
C VAL A 51 7.93 11.60 -12.60
N GLU A 52 8.14 10.30 -12.40
CA GLU A 52 8.94 9.50 -13.30
C GLU A 52 8.32 9.37 -14.70
N ARG A 53 6.99 9.23 -14.78
CA ARG A 53 6.25 9.18 -16.06
C ARG A 53 6.35 10.51 -16.82
N ALA A 54 6.14 11.63 -16.14
CA ALA A 54 6.24 12.95 -16.74
C ALA A 54 7.64 13.19 -17.33
N ARG A 55 8.69 12.80 -16.59
CA ARG A 55 10.09 12.90 -17.04
C ARG A 55 10.37 12.03 -18.26
N THR A 56 9.91 10.78 -18.24
CA THR A 56 10.10 9.83 -19.35
C THR A 56 9.37 10.29 -20.62
N GLY A 57 8.13 10.78 -20.48
CA GLY A 57 7.37 11.39 -21.57
C GLY A 57 8.06 12.62 -22.16
N ALA A 58 8.51 13.54 -21.30
CA ALA A 58 9.23 14.75 -21.73
C ALA A 58 10.54 14.43 -22.45
N ARG A 59 11.33 13.47 -21.93
CA ARG A 59 12.57 13.03 -22.57
C ARG A 59 12.31 12.43 -23.95
N TYR A 60 11.28 11.58 -24.06
CA TYR A 60 10.93 10.99 -25.35
C TYR A 60 10.43 12.04 -26.34
N GLY A 61 9.60 12.99 -25.88
CA GLY A 61 9.08 14.08 -26.71
C GLY A 61 10.15 15.07 -27.14
N ALA A 62 11.19 15.30 -26.33
CA ALA A 62 12.34 16.11 -26.73
C ALA A 62 13.13 15.49 -27.89
N VAL A 63 13.18 14.15 -27.97
CA VAL A 63 13.86 13.42 -29.05
C VAL A 63 12.94 13.21 -30.27
N ASN A 64 11.65 12.98 -30.05
CA ASN A 64 10.66 12.65 -31.09
C ASN A 64 9.46 13.62 -31.02
N PRO A 65 9.63 14.91 -31.33
CA PRO A 65 8.63 15.95 -31.06
C PRO A 65 7.32 15.78 -31.86
N THR A 66 7.36 15.08 -32.99
CA THR A 66 6.18 14.84 -33.84
C THR A 66 5.46 13.52 -33.52
N ASN A 67 6.05 12.66 -32.69
CA ASN A 67 5.47 11.36 -32.36
C ASN A 67 4.60 11.44 -31.10
N THR A 68 3.46 12.12 -31.20
CA THR A 68 2.49 12.29 -30.11
C THR A 68 2.02 10.97 -29.52
N THR A 69 1.72 9.97 -30.35
CA THR A 69 1.33 8.62 -29.91
C THR A 69 2.43 7.95 -29.08
N GLY A 70 3.69 8.04 -29.51
CA GLY A 70 4.83 7.50 -28.77
C GLY A 70 5.05 8.21 -27.44
N ILE A 71 4.83 9.54 -27.38
CA ILE A 71 4.91 10.32 -26.15
C ILE A 71 3.83 9.86 -25.16
N GLN A 72 2.58 9.73 -25.60
CA GLN A 72 1.48 9.23 -24.77
C GLN A 72 1.76 7.82 -24.25
N ASN A 73 2.23 6.92 -25.12
CA ASN A 73 2.56 5.55 -24.73
C ASN A 73 3.73 5.50 -23.73
N MET A 74 4.71 6.39 -23.85
CA MET A 74 5.83 6.47 -22.89
C MET A 74 5.36 6.91 -21.49
N VAL A 75 4.39 7.81 -21.40
CA VAL A 75 3.80 8.25 -20.13
C VAL A 75 2.98 7.13 -19.49
N VAL A 76 2.19 6.40 -20.26
CA VAL A 76 1.25 5.40 -19.73
C VAL A 76 1.88 4.02 -19.54
N TYR A 77 2.68 3.59 -20.50
CA TYR A 77 3.19 2.21 -20.63
C TYR A 77 4.70 2.09 -20.51
N ASN A 78 5.45 3.20 -20.48
CA ASN A 78 6.93 3.19 -20.50
C ASN A 78 7.54 2.56 -21.77
N THR A 79 6.78 2.48 -22.85
CA THR A 79 7.22 1.95 -24.14
C THR A 79 6.64 2.82 -25.24
N PRO A 80 7.38 3.12 -26.32
CA PRO A 80 6.85 3.91 -27.42
C PRO A 80 5.86 3.11 -28.29
N THR A 81 5.90 1.77 -28.23
CA THR A 81 5.05 0.87 -29.00
C THR A 81 4.21 -0.02 -28.10
N THR A 82 2.98 -0.31 -28.52
CA THR A 82 2.00 -1.11 -27.76
C THR A 82 1.96 -2.58 -28.17
N SER A 83 3.01 -3.06 -28.82
CA SER A 83 3.16 -4.47 -29.20
C SER A 83 3.29 -5.34 -27.94
N GLY A 84 2.21 -6.04 -27.56
CA GLY A 84 2.21 -7.02 -26.46
C GLY A 84 1.34 -6.68 -25.24
N SER A 85 0.13 -6.15 -25.44
CA SER A 85 -0.83 -5.83 -24.35
C SER A 85 -0.19 -5.04 -23.20
N PRO A 86 0.33 -3.83 -23.47
CA PRO A 86 0.97 -3.03 -22.45
C PRO A 86 -0.03 -2.70 -21.34
N SER A 87 0.31 -3.06 -20.12
CA SER A 87 -0.51 -2.72 -18.96
C SER A 87 -0.07 -1.37 -18.42
N ALA A 88 -1.03 -0.51 -18.09
CA ALA A 88 -0.73 0.76 -17.45
C ALA A 88 -0.02 0.48 -16.12
N VAL A 89 1.13 1.13 -15.91
CA VAL A 89 1.91 0.97 -14.67
C VAL A 89 1.10 1.47 -13.45
N VAL A 90 0.17 2.41 -13.70
CA VAL A 90 -0.80 2.93 -12.73
C VAL A 90 -2.20 2.52 -13.16
N GLY A 91 -2.93 1.86 -12.27
CA GLY A 91 -4.34 1.51 -12.49
C GLY A 91 -5.17 2.76 -12.80
N GLY A 92 -5.83 2.79 -13.97
CA GLY A 92 -6.68 3.89 -14.41
C GLY A 92 -6.01 4.96 -15.26
N LEU A 93 -4.68 4.96 -15.40
CA LEU A 93 -3.99 5.87 -16.32
C LEU A 93 -4.18 5.37 -17.77
N THR A 94 -4.79 6.20 -18.62
CA THR A 94 -5.02 5.88 -20.04
C THR A 94 -4.40 6.95 -20.93
N THR A 95 -4.13 6.61 -22.19
CA THR A 95 -3.57 7.56 -23.17
C THR A 95 -4.47 8.76 -23.44
N ALA A 96 -5.78 8.64 -23.17
CA ALA A 96 -6.74 9.75 -23.24
C ALA A 96 -6.52 10.84 -22.18
N MET A 97 -5.82 10.52 -21.08
CA MET A 97 -5.50 11.49 -20.03
C MET A 97 -4.26 12.34 -20.36
N VAL A 98 -3.60 12.07 -21.48
CA VAL A 98 -2.35 12.71 -21.90
C VAL A 98 -2.60 13.42 -23.23
N ASN A 99 -2.57 14.76 -23.23
CA ASN A 99 -2.80 15.61 -24.41
C ASN A 99 -1.50 16.21 -24.94
#